data_AF-A0A1S8ACJ5-F1
#
_entry.id   AF-A0A1S8ACJ5-F1
#
_cell.length_a   1.000
_cell.length_b   1.000
_cell.length_c   1.000
_cell.angle_alpha   90.00
_cell.angle_beta   90.00
_cell.angle_gamma   90.00
#
_symmetry.space_group_name_H-M   'P 1'
#
loop_
_entity.id
_entity.type
_entity.pdbx_description
1 polymer ?
#
loop_
_entity_poly.entity_id
_entity_poly.type
_entity_poly.pdbx_seq_one_letter_code
_entity_poly.pdbx_strand_id
1 'polypeptide(L)'
;MELKLASLAYSSCVVNVQTCKILFSPSVAARGKNGRSRLIRNIASNNSTKPLQAKQRRSANYHPSIWNPELIESFTTDYTYELYAGRLEKLKQEAKELFASTKGSYDRLKLIDSLQRLGVAYHFEQEIEEAVNLLTKDDNTIKDLNETAFHFRILREHGHSISTEVFDKFKNVDGRFDESLEADITGLLSLFEASFLGSVEEEDVLEEAKSFSTKHLNDYLLGKLETNILTEKLQQSLHIP
;
A
#
# COMPACT_ATOMS: atom_id res chain seq x y z
N MET A 1 13.32 29.55 -44.14
CA MET A 1 12.49 28.43 -43.62
C MET A 1 13.08 28.08 -42.27
N GLU A 2 12.64 28.80 -41.24
CA GLU A 2 13.18 28.73 -39.88
C GLU A 2 12.70 27.44 -39.20
N LEU A 3 13.64 26.65 -38.68
CA LEU A 3 13.36 25.56 -37.77
C LEU A 3 13.37 26.12 -36.35
N LYS A 4 12.18 26.35 -35.78
CA LYS A 4 11.99 26.65 -34.36
C LYS A 4 12.31 25.40 -33.54
N LEU A 5 13.42 25.43 -32.80
CA LEU A 5 13.66 24.52 -31.68
C LEU A 5 12.76 24.95 -30.52
N ALA A 6 11.65 24.21 -30.32
CA ALA A 6 10.84 24.33 -29.13
C ALA A 6 11.54 23.60 -27.98
N SER A 7 12.16 24.38 -27.11
CA SER A 7 12.60 23.99 -25.77
C SER A 7 11.40 23.49 -24.96
N LEU A 8 11.27 22.18 -24.79
CA LEU A 8 10.39 21.61 -23.76
C LEU A 8 11.12 21.74 -22.41
N ALA A 9 10.77 22.80 -21.68
CA ALA A 9 11.11 22.91 -20.28
C ALA A 9 10.35 21.80 -19.52
N TYR A 10 11.08 20.79 -19.06
CA TYR A 10 10.58 19.87 -18.04
C TYR A 10 10.30 20.69 -16.78
N SER A 11 9.02 20.97 -16.54
CA SER A 11 8.55 21.48 -15.26
C SER A 11 8.68 20.34 -14.25
N SER A 12 9.79 20.32 -13.51
CA SER A 12 9.88 19.51 -12.31
C SER A 12 8.84 20.03 -11.31
N CYS A 13 7.73 19.30 -11.14
CA CYS A 13 6.86 19.47 -10.00
C CYS A 13 7.66 19.04 -8.76
N VAL A 14 8.32 20.00 -8.14
CA VAL A 14 8.89 19.86 -6.81
C VAL A 14 7.72 19.63 -5.85
N VAL A 15 7.54 18.38 -5.42
CA VAL A 15 6.68 18.05 -4.29
C VAL A 15 7.23 18.81 -3.09
N ASN A 16 6.48 19.81 -2.62
CA ASN A 16 6.79 20.57 -1.43
C ASN A 16 6.55 19.70 -0.21
N VAL A 17 7.55 18.87 0.14
CA VAL A 17 7.59 18.20 1.43
C VAL A 17 7.94 19.25 2.46
N GLN A 18 6.94 19.66 3.23
CA GLN A 18 7.13 20.53 4.39
C GLN A 18 7.95 19.78 5.43
N THR A 19 9.27 19.94 5.32
CA THR A 19 10.25 19.36 6.23
C THR A 19 10.16 20.07 7.57
N CYS A 20 9.59 19.40 8.57
CA CYS A 20 9.73 19.78 9.97
C CYS A 20 11.20 19.62 10.37
N LYS A 21 12.00 20.67 10.16
CA LYS A 21 13.36 20.79 10.68
C LYS A 21 13.31 21.01 12.19
N ILE A 22 13.46 19.95 12.96
CA ILE A 22 13.85 20.08 14.37
C ILE A 22 15.34 20.47 14.38
N LEU A 23 15.60 21.76 14.56
CA LEU A 23 16.93 22.31 14.76
C LEU A 23 17.46 21.90 16.14
N PHE A 24 18.28 20.85 16.21
CA PHE A 24 19.25 20.72 17.29
C PHE A 24 20.53 21.44 16.86
N SER A 25 20.73 22.65 17.37
CA SER A 25 21.99 23.37 17.24
C SER A 25 22.95 22.90 18.35
N PRO A 26 24.14 22.36 18.04
CA PRO A 26 25.22 22.29 19.02
C PRO A 26 25.84 23.69 19.12
N SER A 27 25.50 24.43 20.17
CA SER A 27 26.19 25.68 20.48
C SER A 27 27.60 25.37 20.99
N VAL A 28 28.57 25.30 20.06
CA VAL A 28 30.00 25.41 20.37
C VAL A 28 30.35 26.90 20.34
N ALA A 29 30.28 27.54 21.50
CA ALA A 29 30.81 28.89 21.67
C ALA A 29 32.28 28.83 22.09
N ALA A 30 33.17 29.14 21.15
CA ALA A 30 34.58 29.40 21.42
C ALA A 30 34.74 30.72 22.21
N ARG A 31 35.51 30.72 23.30
CA ARG A 31 36.08 31.95 23.85
C ARG A 31 37.45 31.75 24.51
N GLY A 32 38.45 32.26 23.80
CA GLY A 32 39.71 32.88 24.25
C GLY A 32 40.36 32.46 25.58
N LYS A 33 41.58 31.93 25.45
CA LYS A 33 42.62 31.89 26.48
C LYS A 33 42.77 33.27 27.15
N ASN A 34 42.82 33.29 28.49
CA ASN A 34 43.85 33.97 29.28
C ASN A 34 43.64 33.67 30.77
N GLY A 35 44.51 32.83 31.31
CA GLY A 35 44.54 32.49 32.72
C GLY A 35 45.00 33.67 33.57
N ARG A 36 44.21 33.98 34.61
CA ARG A 36 44.73 34.56 35.84
C ARG A 36 44.33 33.63 36.98
N SER A 37 45.34 32.93 37.49
CA SER A 37 45.26 32.10 38.68
C SER A 37 44.68 32.92 39.84
N ARG A 38 43.56 32.48 40.41
CA ARG A 38 43.08 32.95 41.71
C ARG A 38 42.91 31.74 42.62
N LEU A 39 43.94 31.59 43.44
CA LEU A 39 44.09 30.90 44.71
C LEU A 39 42.84 30.18 45.25
N ILE A 40 43.00 28.88 45.45
CA ILE A 40 42.15 28.04 46.29
C ILE A 40 42.10 28.65 47.70
N ARG A 41 40.90 28.96 48.18
CA ARG A 41 40.66 29.19 49.60
C ARG A 41 39.70 28.10 50.08
N ASN A 42 40.28 27.05 50.66
CA ASN A 42 39.54 26.00 51.32
C ASN A 42 38.84 26.60 52.55
N ILE A 43 37.51 26.64 52.52
CA ILE A 43 36.70 26.83 53.72
C ILE A 43 35.95 25.52 53.92
N ALA A 44 36.41 24.75 54.90
CA ALA A 44 35.68 23.61 55.41
C ALA A 44 34.40 24.15 56.09
N SER A 45 33.24 23.68 55.62
CA SER A 45 32.01 23.73 56.39
C SER A 45 31.37 22.35 56.32
N ASN A 46 31.44 21.66 57.46
CA ASN A 46 30.66 20.47 57.75
C ASN A 46 29.18 20.80 57.59
N ASN A 47 28.52 20.17 56.64
CA ASN A 47 27.09 19.97 56.70
C ASN A 47 26.80 18.52 56.31
N SER A 48 26.09 17.84 57.20
CA SER A 48 25.50 16.52 57.00
C SER A 48 24.49 16.61 55.85
N THR A 49 24.94 16.36 54.62
CA THR A 49 24.07 16.13 53.47
C THR A 49 24.08 14.64 53.17
N LYS A 50 22.98 13.95 53.51
CA LYS A 50 22.68 12.64 52.94
C LYS A 50 22.86 12.74 51.42
N PRO A 51 23.59 11.81 50.76
CA PRO A 51 23.76 11.90 49.32
C PRO A 51 22.36 11.87 48.70
N LEU A 52 22.04 12.88 47.90
CA LEU A 52 20.89 12.83 47.00
C LEU A 52 21.06 11.55 46.18
N GLN A 53 20.31 10.50 46.50
CA GLN A 53 20.23 9.31 45.67
C GLN A 53 19.74 9.79 44.31
N ALA A 54 20.66 9.93 43.36
CA ALA A 54 20.32 10.16 41.97
C ALA A 54 19.40 9.00 41.58
N LYS A 55 18.11 9.32 41.35
CA LYS A 55 17.10 8.33 40.96
C LYS A 55 17.60 7.69 39.66
N GLN A 56 18.17 6.49 39.77
CA GLN A 56 18.76 5.80 38.63
C GLN A 56 17.69 5.63 37.57
N ARG A 57 17.94 6.16 36.37
CA ARG A 57 17.01 6.05 35.25
C ARG A 57 16.90 4.57 34.89
N ARG A 58 15.67 4.06 34.79
CA ARG A 58 15.41 2.67 34.37
C ARG A 58 15.82 2.51 32.91
N SER A 59 16.52 1.41 32.60
CA SER A 59 16.77 0.99 31.23
C SER A 59 15.46 0.49 30.61
N ALA A 60 15.24 0.79 29.32
CA ALA A 60 14.11 0.27 28.56
C ALA A 60 14.36 -1.14 28.00
N ASN A 61 15.61 -1.63 28.04
CA ASN A 61 16.01 -2.96 27.55
C ASN A 61 15.61 -3.23 26.09
N TYR A 62 15.76 -2.23 25.21
CA TYR A 62 15.53 -2.42 23.78
C TYR A 62 16.56 -3.38 23.17
N HIS A 63 16.11 -4.19 22.23
CA HIS A 63 17.00 -4.96 21.38
C HIS A 63 17.78 -4.04 20.43
N PRO A 64 19.02 -4.39 20.09
CA PRO A 64 19.77 -3.68 19.05
C PRO A 64 19.09 -3.81 17.69
N SER A 65 19.46 -2.94 16.76
CA SER A 65 19.01 -3.01 15.37
C SER A 65 19.29 -4.39 14.76
N ILE A 66 18.32 -4.94 14.03
CA ILE A 66 18.52 -6.16 13.21
C ILE A 66 19.50 -5.93 12.06
N TRP A 67 19.72 -4.67 11.68
CA TRP A 67 20.63 -4.27 10.61
C TRP A 67 21.98 -3.86 11.17
N ASN A 68 23.04 -4.52 10.70
CA ASN A 68 24.42 -4.09 10.94
C ASN A 68 24.75 -2.91 10.01
N PRO A 69 25.22 -1.75 10.53
CA PRO A 69 25.63 -0.62 9.71
C PRO A 69 26.59 -0.97 8.58
N GLU A 70 27.56 -1.86 8.83
CA GLU A 70 28.53 -2.29 7.82
C GLU A 70 27.86 -3.06 6.66
N LEU A 71 26.82 -3.84 6.96
CA LEU A 71 26.03 -4.55 5.94
C LEU A 71 25.23 -3.54 5.10
N ILE A 72 24.64 -2.52 5.73
CA ILE A 72 23.89 -1.47 5.02
C ILE A 72 24.79 -0.76 4.03
N GLU A 73 26.00 -0.39 4.44
CA GLU A 73 26.98 0.29 3.58
C GLU A 73 27.47 -0.61 2.43
N SER A 74 27.40 -1.93 2.60
CA SER A 74 27.81 -2.90 1.56
C SER A 74 26.77 -3.16 0.47
N PHE A 75 25.53 -2.68 0.63
CA PHE A 75 24.49 -2.93 -0.36
C PHE A 75 24.79 -2.22 -1.68
N THR A 76 25.06 -3.02 -2.71
CA THR A 76 25.18 -2.59 -4.10
C THR A 76 24.14 -3.31 -4.95
N THR A 77 23.75 -2.71 -6.07
CA THR A 77 22.81 -3.33 -7.02
C THR A 77 23.42 -3.36 -8.41
N ASP A 78 23.32 -4.51 -9.07
CA ASP A 78 23.68 -4.66 -10.49
C ASP A 78 22.60 -4.04 -11.40
N TYR A 79 21.43 -3.72 -10.83
CA TYR A 79 20.29 -3.13 -11.54
C TYR A 79 20.42 -1.61 -11.63
N THR A 80 21.37 -1.14 -12.43
CA THR A 80 21.51 0.30 -12.72
C THR A 80 20.56 0.73 -13.84
N TYR A 81 20.09 1.98 -13.77
CA TYR A 81 19.17 2.51 -14.77
C TYR A 81 19.80 2.49 -16.17
N GLU A 82 21.08 2.82 -16.31
CA GLU A 82 21.78 2.89 -17.59
C GLU A 82 21.80 1.54 -18.34
N LEU A 83 21.89 0.43 -17.62
CA LEU A 83 21.91 -0.92 -18.20
C LEU A 83 20.52 -1.40 -18.61
N TYR A 84 19.49 -1.05 -17.83
CA TYR A 84 18.14 -1.60 -18.00
C TYR A 84 17.13 -0.62 -18.61
N ALA A 85 17.45 0.66 -18.75
CA ALA A 85 16.55 1.70 -19.26
C ALA A 85 15.94 1.33 -20.62
N GLY A 86 16.76 0.87 -21.57
CA GLY A 86 16.26 0.48 -22.90
C GLY A 86 15.25 -0.67 -22.85
N ARG A 87 15.51 -1.67 -22.00
CA ARG A 87 14.57 -2.79 -21.80
C ARG A 87 13.31 -2.35 -21.05
N LEU A 88 13.45 -1.49 -20.06
CA LEU A 88 12.34 -0.93 -19.29
C LEU A 88 11.37 -0.17 -20.20
N GLU A 89 11.88 0.75 -21.02
CA GLU A 89 11.04 1.53 -21.94
C GLU A 89 10.37 0.64 -22.99
N LYS A 90 11.07 -0.40 -23.48
CA LYS A 90 10.46 -1.39 -24.38
C LYS A 90 9.28 -2.12 -23.71
N LEU A 91 9.48 -2.62 -22.48
CA LEU A 91 8.44 -3.33 -21.74
C LEU A 91 7.26 -2.43 -21.37
N LYS A 92 7.51 -1.16 -21.03
CA LYS A 92 6.44 -0.17 -20.82
C LYS A 92 5.61 0.01 -22.08
N GLN A 93 6.24 0.12 -23.25
CA GLN A 93 5.53 0.27 -24.51
C GLN A 93 4.70 -0.99 -24.85
N GLU A 94 5.28 -2.18 -24.68
CA GLU A 94 4.56 -3.46 -24.87
C GLU A 94 3.34 -3.57 -23.93
N ALA A 95 3.47 -3.13 -22.67
CA ALA A 95 2.36 -3.11 -21.71
C ALA A 95 1.27 -2.10 -22.09
N LYS A 96 1.62 -0.91 -22.60
CA LYS A 96 0.65 0.08 -23.12
C LYS A 96 -0.12 -0.47 -24.32
N GLU A 97 0.55 -1.18 -25.22
CA GLU A 97 -0.07 -1.84 -26.36
C GLU A 97 -1.02 -2.97 -25.92
N LEU A 98 -0.65 -3.71 -24.87
CA LEU A 98 -1.52 -4.71 -24.26
C LEU A 98 -2.80 -4.06 -23.69
N PHE A 99 -2.68 -2.93 -22.99
CA PHE A 99 -3.84 -2.16 -22.53
C PHE A 99 -4.76 -1.73 -23.66
N ALA A 100 -4.19 -1.15 -24.73
CA ALA A 100 -4.95 -0.65 -25.86
C ALA A 100 -5.66 -1.78 -26.65
N SER A 101 -5.01 -2.94 -26.78
CA SER A 101 -5.53 -4.09 -27.54
C SER A 101 -6.56 -4.92 -26.78
N THR A 102 -6.54 -4.89 -25.44
CA THR A 102 -7.52 -5.62 -24.61
C THR A 102 -8.90 -5.00 -24.79
N LYS A 103 -9.88 -5.77 -25.27
CA LYS A 103 -11.24 -5.27 -25.56
C LYS A 103 -12.26 -5.57 -24.45
N GLY A 104 -12.06 -6.64 -23.69
CA GLY A 104 -12.96 -7.04 -22.61
C GLY A 104 -12.79 -6.14 -21.39
N SER A 105 -13.89 -5.62 -20.86
CA SER A 105 -13.91 -4.84 -19.60
C SER A 105 -13.28 -5.63 -18.46
N TYR A 106 -13.64 -6.91 -18.32
CA TYR A 106 -13.10 -7.80 -17.30
C TYR A 106 -11.62 -8.14 -17.48
N ASP A 107 -11.15 -8.33 -18.72
CA ASP A 107 -9.73 -8.60 -18.97
C ASP A 107 -8.86 -7.36 -18.68
N ARG A 108 -9.37 -6.16 -18.99
CA ARG A 108 -8.70 -4.90 -18.60
C ARG A 108 -8.59 -4.78 -17.09
N LEU A 109 -9.65 -5.12 -16.37
CA LEU A 109 -9.68 -5.13 -14.91
C LEU A 109 -8.60 -6.06 -14.33
N LYS A 110 -8.45 -7.28 -14.85
CA LYS A 110 -7.37 -8.20 -14.45
C LYS A 110 -5.98 -7.64 -14.71
N LEU A 111 -5.80 -6.94 -15.84
CA LEU A 111 -4.53 -6.31 -16.17
C LEU A 111 -4.19 -5.20 -15.16
N ILE A 112 -5.17 -4.39 -14.77
CA ILE A 112 -5.00 -3.35 -13.75
C ILE A 112 -4.57 -3.95 -12.41
N ASP A 113 -5.31 -4.94 -11.89
CA ASP A 113 -4.98 -5.65 -10.63
C ASP A 113 -3.60 -6.29 -10.69
N SER A 114 -3.23 -6.89 -11.83
CA SER A 114 -1.90 -7.49 -12.01
C SER A 114 -0.80 -6.44 -11.91
N LEU A 115 -0.97 -5.27 -12.53
CA LEU A 115 0.03 -4.19 -12.49
C LEU A 115 0.14 -3.55 -11.11
N GLN A 116 -0.98 -3.42 -10.40
CA GLN A 116 -1.02 -2.95 -9.02
C GLN A 116 -0.30 -3.92 -8.08
N ARG A 117 -0.65 -5.22 -8.15
CA ARG A 117 -0.02 -6.28 -7.34
C ARG A 117 1.47 -6.48 -7.65
N LEU A 118 1.89 -6.23 -8.90
CA LEU A 118 3.31 -6.23 -9.29
C LEU A 118 4.07 -4.97 -8.84
N GLY A 119 3.38 -3.93 -8.35
CA GLY A 119 4.00 -2.68 -7.91
C GLY A 119 4.52 -1.80 -9.07
N VAL A 120 3.99 -1.98 -10.28
CA VAL A 120 4.42 -1.24 -11.49
C VAL A 120 3.32 -0.33 -12.06
N ALA A 121 2.15 -0.30 -11.44
CA ALA A 121 1.00 0.51 -11.87
C ALA A 121 1.30 2.01 -12.01
N TYR A 122 2.24 2.55 -11.23
CA TYR A 122 2.64 3.96 -11.27
C TYR A 122 3.21 4.43 -12.62
N HIS A 123 3.59 3.50 -13.51
CA HIS A 123 3.99 3.83 -14.87
C HIS A 123 2.82 4.03 -15.84
N PHE A 124 1.60 3.66 -15.43
CA PHE A 124 0.41 3.57 -16.29
C PHE A 124 -0.79 4.30 -15.67
N GLU A 125 -0.56 5.29 -14.80
CA GLU A 125 -1.63 5.98 -14.07
C GLU A 125 -2.72 6.54 -15.01
N GLN A 126 -2.31 7.14 -16.13
CA GLN A 126 -3.23 7.68 -17.12
C GLN A 126 -4.06 6.58 -17.81
N GLU A 127 -3.41 5.49 -18.26
CA GLU A 127 -4.10 4.38 -18.90
C GLU A 127 -5.09 3.69 -17.95
N ILE A 128 -4.72 3.56 -16.68
CA ILE A 128 -5.58 3.00 -15.64
C ILE A 128 -6.77 3.94 -15.39
N GLU A 129 -6.54 5.23 -15.20
CA GLU A 129 -7.63 6.21 -14.99
C GLU A 129 -8.61 6.24 -16.17
N GLU A 130 -8.12 6.23 -17.41
CA GLU A 130 -8.95 6.14 -18.61
C GLU A 130 -9.77 4.84 -18.64
N ALA A 131 -9.16 3.71 -18.31
CA ALA A 131 -9.84 2.42 -18.27
C ALA A 131 -10.94 2.38 -17.18
N VAL A 132 -10.64 2.87 -15.97
CA VAL A 132 -11.58 2.91 -14.84
C VAL A 132 -12.76 3.85 -15.15
N ASN A 133 -12.52 4.99 -15.80
CA ASN A 133 -13.58 5.92 -16.22
C ASN A 133 -14.51 5.36 -17.31
N LEU A 134 -14.02 4.45 -18.15
CA LEU A 134 -14.86 3.76 -19.13
C LEU A 134 -15.79 2.74 -18.45
N LEU A 135 -15.30 2.09 -17.40
CA LEU A 135 -16.05 1.09 -16.64
C LEU A 135 -17.26 1.69 -15.91
N THR A 136 -17.14 2.91 -15.38
CA THR A 136 -18.24 3.60 -14.70
C THR A 136 -19.42 3.92 -15.62
N LYS A 137 -19.22 3.91 -16.95
CA LYS A 137 -20.26 4.22 -17.96
C LYS A 137 -20.95 2.97 -18.50
N ASP A 138 -20.38 1.80 -18.27
CA ASP A 138 -20.83 0.53 -18.84
C ASP A 138 -21.62 -0.28 -17.81
N ASP A 139 -22.78 0.28 -17.43
CA ASP A 139 -23.62 -0.19 -16.31
C ASP A 139 -24.31 -1.55 -16.56
N ASN A 140 -24.09 -2.17 -17.71
CA ASN A 140 -25.01 -3.17 -18.28
C ASN A 140 -24.40 -4.54 -18.61
N THR A 141 -23.19 -4.86 -18.12
CA THR A 141 -22.46 -6.06 -18.58
C THR A 141 -21.97 -7.02 -17.51
N ILE A 142 -22.24 -6.77 -16.23
CA ILE A 142 -21.66 -7.58 -15.15
C ILE A 142 -22.50 -8.85 -14.90
N LYS A 143 -21.94 -10.02 -15.20
CA LYS A 143 -22.69 -11.29 -15.21
C LYS A 143 -22.59 -12.05 -13.90
N ASP A 144 -21.38 -12.33 -13.45
CA ASP A 144 -21.12 -13.24 -12.33
C ASP A 144 -20.67 -12.51 -11.05
N LEU A 145 -20.60 -13.25 -9.94
CA LEU A 145 -20.20 -12.72 -8.63
C LEU A 145 -18.78 -12.16 -8.68
N ASN A 146 -17.88 -12.88 -9.34
CA ASN A 146 -16.48 -12.53 -9.49
C ASN A 146 -16.29 -11.19 -10.21
N GLU A 147 -16.84 -11.03 -11.41
CA GLU A 147 -16.83 -9.79 -12.19
C GLU A 147 -17.46 -8.65 -11.39
N THR A 148 -18.57 -8.87 -10.70
CA THR A 148 -19.26 -7.83 -9.92
C THR A 148 -18.40 -7.35 -8.76
N ALA A 149 -17.91 -8.28 -7.94
CA ALA A 149 -17.08 -7.96 -6.80
C ALA A 149 -15.75 -7.31 -7.23
N PHE A 150 -15.13 -7.81 -8.30
CA PHE A 150 -13.89 -7.26 -8.82
C PHE A 150 -14.08 -5.84 -9.37
N HIS A 151 -15.17 -5.60 -10.10
CA HIS A 151 -15.51 -4.28 -10.61
C HIS A 151 -15.79 -3.28 -9.48
N PHE A 152 -16.58 -3.70 -8.49
CA PHE A 152 -16.84 -2.92 -7.28
C PHE A 152 -15.54 -2.54 -6.58
N ARG A 153 -14.64 -3.52 -6.38
CA ARG A 153 -13.36 -3.32 -5.71
C ARG A 153 -12.50 -2.29 -6.41
N ILE A 154 -12.24 -2.49 -7.70
CA ILE A 154 -11.36 -1.60 -8.47
C ILE A 154 -11.92 -0.19 -8.56
N LEU A 155 -13.23 -0.01 -8.73
CA LEU A 155 -13.84 1.31 -8.73
C LEU A 155 -13.64 2.04 -7.39
N ARG A 156 -13.89 1.35 -6.27
CA ARG A 156 -13.75 1.92 -4.92
C ARG A 156 -12.29 2.23 -4.57
N GLU A 157 -11.34 1.37 -4.93
CA GLU A 157 -9.91 1.63 -4.77
C GLU A 157 -9.44 2.89 -5.51
N HIS A 158 -10.07 3.19 -6.65
CA HIS A 158 -9.82 4.38 -7.45
C HIS A 158 -10.71 5.58 -7.07
N GLY A 159 -11.49 5.49 -5.99
CA GLY A 159 -12.29 6.61 -5.48
C GLY A 159 -13.62 6.84 -6.20
N HIS A 160 -14.08 5.92 -7.05
CA HIS A 160 -15.40 5.98 -7.65
C HIS A 160 -16.47 5.46 -6.68
N SER A 161 -17.58 6.18 -6.61
CA SER A 161 -18.76 5.75 -5.84
C SER A 161 -19.54 4.71 -6.63
N ILE A 162 -19.70 3.52 -6.07
CA ILE A 162 -20.53 2.42 -6.60
C ILE A 162 -21.36 1.85 -5.46
N SER A 163 -22.69 1.85 -5.62
CA SER A 163 -23.61 1.37 -4.58
C SER A 163 -23.42 -0.13 -4.30
N THR A 164 -23.60 -0.55 -3.05
CA THR A 164 -23.63 -1.98 -2.68
C THR A 164 -24.83 -2.74 -3.26
N GLU A 165 -25.83 -2.04 -3.81
CA GLU A 165 -26.98 -2.62 -4.50
C GLU A 165 -26.59 -3.52 -5.68
N VAL A 166 -25.38 -3.34 -6.24
CA VAL A 166 -24.85 -4.24 -7.28
C VAL A 166 -24.77 -5.70 -6.83
N PHE A 167 -24.72 -5.94 -5.52
CA PHE A 167 -24.71 -7.28 -4.93
C PHE A 167 -26.11 -7.87 -4.70
N ASP A 168 -27.19 -7.10 -4.84
CA ASP A 168 -28.53 -7.57 -4.48
C ASP A 168 -29.04 -8.71 -5.38
N LYS A 169 -28.55 -8.78 -6.62
CA LYS A 169 -28.81 -9.93 -7.52
C LYS A 169 -28.23 -11.26 -7.03
N PHE A 170 -27.33 -11.24 -6.06
CA PHE A 170 -26.73 -12.41 -5.43
C PHE A 170 -27.35 -12.75 -4.08
N LYS A 171 -28.38 -11.99 -3.67
CA LYS A 171 -29.12 -12.23 -2.44
C LYS A 171 -30.39 -13.02 -2.71
N ASN A 172 -30.79 -13.79 -1.71
CA ASN A 172 -32.04 -14.53 -1.66
C ASN A 172 -33.20 -13.63 -1.17
N VAL A 173 -34.40 -14.22 -1.09
CA VAL A 173 -35.62 -13.52 -0.64
C VAL A 173 -35.57 -13.01 0.80
N ASP A 174 -34.69 -13.56 1.64
CA ASP A 174 -34.47 -13.10 3.02
C ASP A 174 -33.51 -11.89 3.08
N GLY A 175 -32.96 -11.46 1.93
CA GLY A 175 -31.99 -10.37 1.84
C GLY A 175 -30.57 -10.79 2.21
N ARG A 176 -30.25 -12.08 2.23
CA ARG A 176 -28.90 -12.61 2.50
C ARG A 176 -28.26 -13.19 1.24
N PHE A 177 -26.94 -13.27 1.16
CA PHE A 177 -26.26 -13.95 0.05
C PHE A 177 -26.75 -15.38 -0.12
N ASP A 178 -26.99 -15.76 -1.38
CA ASP A 178 -27.55 -17.06 -1.74
C ASP A 178 -26.51 -18.17 -1.53
N GLU A 179 -26.87 -19.23 -0.80
CA GLU A 179 -25.99 -20.36 -0.52
C GLU A 179 -25.59 -21.12 -1.80
N SER A 180 -26.32 -20.95 -2.92
CA SER A 180 -25.91 -21.49 -4.23
C SER A 180 -24.57 -20.94 -4.75
N LEU A 181 -24.08 -19.84 -4.18
CA LEU A 181 -22.78 -19.25 -4.51
C LEU A 181 -21.59 -20.00 -3.88
N GLU A 182 -21.84 -20.99 -3.00
CA GLU A 182 -20.79 -21.71 -2.27
C GLU A 182 -19.73 -22.35 -3.18
N ALA A 183 -20.12 -22.73 -4.40
CA ALA A 183 -19.25 -23.39 -5.36
C ALA A 183 -18.31 -22.41 -6.11
N ASP A 184 -18.64 -21.12 -6.16
CA ASP A 184 -17.85 -20.10 -6.87
C ASP A 184 -16.75 -19.53 -5.97
N ILE A 185 -15.70 -20.33 -5.73
CA ILE A 185 -14.57 -19.95 -4.87
C ILE A 185 -13.86 -18.67 -5.35
N THR A 186 -13.81 -18.45 -6.67
CA THR A 186 -13.16 -17.25 -7.22
C THR A 186 -14.04 -16.02 -6.97
N GLY A 187 -15.35 -16.13 -7.17
CA GLY A 187 -16.31 -15.09 -6.84
C GLY A 187 -16.34 -14.78 -5.34
N LEU A 188 -16.30 -15.79 -4.48
CA LEU A 188 -16.23 -15.62 -3.02
C LEU A 188 -14.95 -14.91 -2.58
N LEU A 189 -13.80 -15.23 -3.18
CA LEU A 189 -12.56 -14.50 -2.91
C LEU A 189 -12.65 -13.03 -3.34
N SER A 190 -13.15 -12.77 -4.54
CA SER A 190 -13.34 -11.40 -5.02
C SER A 190 -14.33 -10.63 -4.12
N LEU A 191 -15.40 -11.28 -3.67
CA LEU A 191 -16.39 -10.71 -2.74
C LEU A 191 -15.76 -10.41 -1.37
N PHE A 192 -14.94 -11.32 -0.86
CA PHE A 192 -14.18 -11.13 0.37
C PHE A 192 -13.28 -9.90 0.26
N GLU A 193 -12.44 -9.81 -0.78
CA GLU A 193 -11.54 -8.67 -0.99
C GLU A 193 -12.33 -7.36 -1.17
N ALA A 194 -13.46 -7.38 -1.88
CA ALA A 194 -14.34 -6.22 -2.05
C ALA A 194 -15.01 -5.74 -0.75
N SER A 195 -15.28 -6.65 0.19
CA SER A 195 -15.98 -6.33 1.45
C SER A 195 -15.22 -5.35 2.35
N PHE A 196 -13.91 -5.21 2.14
CA PHE A 196 -13.06 -4.28 2.90
C PHE A 196 -13.14 -2.83 2.42
N LEU A 197 -13.87 -2.56 1.34
CA LEU A 197 -13.97 -1.22 0.72
C LEU A 197 -15.30 -0.52 1.04
N GLY A 198 -15.80 -0.73 2.26
CA GLY A 198 -17.05 -0.14 2.71
C GLY A 198 -16.97 1.35 3.02
N SER A 199 -18.11 2.02 2.82
CA SER A 199 -18.38 3.37 3.32
C SER A 199 -19.28 3.28 4.56
N VAL A 200 -19.27 4.31 5.41
CA VAL A 200 -19.97 4.35 6.71
C VAL A 200 -21.48 4.04 6.60
N GLU A 201 -22.10 4.32 5.45
CA GLU A 201 -23.55 4.14 5.24
C GLU A 201 -23.93 2.74 4.69
N GLU A 202 -22.95 1.92 4.31
CA GLU A 202 -23.14 0.65 3.58
C GLU A 202 -22.55 -0.57 4.32
N GLU A 203 -22.21 -0.39 5.61
CA GLU A 203 -21.50 -1.40 6.41
C GLU A 203 -22.28 -2.71 6.54
N ASP A 204 -23.62 -2.67 6.61
CA ASP A 204 -24.44 -3.87 6.84
C ASP A 204 -24.30 -4.91 5.71
N VAL A 205 -24.32 -4.46 4.45
CA VAL A 205 -24.23 -5.36 3.28
C VAL A 205 -22.83 -5.94 3.14
N LEU A 206 -21.80 -5.12 3.37
CA LEU A 206 -20.42 -5.54 3.18
C LEU A 206 -19.92 -6.39 4.35
N GLU A 207 -20.38 -6.15 5.58
CA GLU A 207 -20.08 -7.02 6.72
C GLU A 207 -20.76 -8.40 6.54
N GLU A 208 -21.97 -8.44 5.99
CA GLU A 208 -22.63 -9.69 5.60
C GLU A 208 -21.83 -10.41 4.51
N ALA A 209 -21.40 -9.70 3.45
CA ALA A 209 -20.58 -10.24 2.36
C ALA A 209 -19.27 -10.84 2.88
N LYS A 210 -18.62 -10.14 3.81
CA LYS A 210 -17.40 -10.59 4.48
C LYS A 210 -17.62 -11.85 5.29
N SER A 211 -18.68 -11.89 6.11
CA SER A 211 -19.01 -13.07 6.93
C SER A 211 -19.33 -14.28 6.05
N PHE A 212 -20.15 -14.08 5.01
CA PHE A 212 -20.53 -15.13 4.06
C PHE A 212 -19.31 -15.70 3.34
N SER A 213 -18.53 -14.84 2.68
CA SER A 213 -17.33 -15.27 1.95
C SER A 213 -16.30 -15.94 2.86
N THR A 214 -16.04 -15.38 4.05
CA THR A 214 -15.09 -15.96 5.02
C THR A 214 -15.50 -17.37 5.43
N LYS A 215 -16.78 -17.61 5.71
CA LYS A 215 -17.31 -18.94 6.07
C LYS A 215 -17.02 -19.95 4.96
N HIS A 216 -17.49 -19.68 3.75
CA HIS A 216 -17.37 -20.64 2.63
C HIS A 216 -15.92 -20.84 2.15
N LEU A 217 -15.09 -19.80 2.18
CA LEU A 217 -13.66 -19.93 1.86
C LEU A 217 -12.92 -20.81 2.89
N ASN A 218 -13.23 -20.67 4.18
CA ASN A 218 -12.66 -21.54 5.21
C ASN A 218 -13.15 -22.99 5.08
N ASP A 219 -14.44 -23.20 4.82
CA ASP A 219 -15.00 -24.54 4.60
C ASP A 219 -14.35 -25.23 3.39
N TYR A 220 -14.10 -24.48 2.30
CA TYR A 220 -13.37 -24.97 1.14
C TYR A 220 -11.93 -25.37 1.48
N LEU A 221 -11.22 -24.55 2.27
CA LEU A 221 -9.85 -24.83 2.69
C LEU A 221 -9.76 -26.05 3.63
N LEU A 222 -10.73 -26.25 4.52
CA LEU A 222 -10.81 -27.44 5.38
C LEU A 222 -11.02 -28.73 4.58
N GLY A 223 -11.73 -28.65 3.45
CA GLY A 223 -11.95 -29.78 2.54
C GLY A 223 -10.78 -30.11 1.60
N LYS A 224 -9.76 -29.24 1.50
CA LYS A 224 -8.61 -29.41 0.60
C LYS A 224 -7.34 -29.78 1.37
N LEU A 225 -6.84 -31.00 1.12
CA LEU A 225 -5.63 -31.52 1.75
C LEU A 225 -4.34 -31.14 1.00
N GLU A 226 -4.43 -30.72 -0.26
CA GLU A 226 -3.29 -30.38 -1.11
C GLU A 226 -3.21 -28.87 -1.37
N THR A 227 -2.02 -28.30 -1.15
CA THR A 227 -1.70 -26.91 -1.45
C THR A 227 -1.51 -26.74 -2.96
N ASN A 228 -2.35 -25.92 -3.58
CA ASN A 228 -2.14 -25.37 -4.91
C ASN A 228 -2.04 -23.84 -4.85
N ILE A 229 -1.66 -23.21 -5.97
CA ILE A 229 -1.50 -21.75 -6.07
C ILE A 229 -2.77 -21.00 -5.63
N LEU A 230 -3.96 -21.55 -5.90
CA LEU A 230 -5.22 -20.94 -5.48
C LEU A 230 -5.40 -21.00 -3.95
N THR A 231 -5.12 -22.14 -3.31
CA THR A 231 -5.21 -22.27 -1.85
C THR A 231 -4.19 -21.40 -1.12
N GLU A 232 -2.98 -21.24 -1.68
CA GLU A 232 -1.98 -20.30 -1.12
C GLU A 232 -2.47 -18.85 -1.23
N LYS A 233 -3.02 -18.47 -2.40
CA LYS A 233 -3.62 -17.14 -2.58
C LYS A 233 -4.76 -16.91 -1.58
N LEU A 234 -5.64 -17.89 -1.40
CA LEU A 234 -6.74 -17.83 -0.45
C LEU A 234 -6.24 -17.63 1.00
N GLN A 235 -5.25 -18.42 1.42
CA GLN A 235 -4.66 -18.30 2.75
C GLN A 235 -4.02 -16.93 2.97
N GLN A 236 -3.35 -16.38 1.96
CA GLN A 236 -2.76 -15.05 2.03
C GLN A 236 -3.84 -13.97 2.15
N SER A 237 -4.86 -13.98 1.29
CA SER A 237 -5.95 -12.99 1.33
C SER A 237 -6.73 -13.07 2.65
N LEU A 238 -7.02 -14.27 3.18
CA LEU A 238 -7.70 -14.42 4.48
C LEU A 238 -6.85 -13.93 5.67
N HIS A 239 -5.52 -13.96 5.55
CA HIS A 239 -4.62 -13.45 6.57
C HIS A 239 -4.51 -11.92 6.51
N ILE A 240 -4.32 -11.36 5.30
CA ILE A 240 -4.26 -9.92 5.04
C ILE A 240 -5.03 -9.66 3.73
N PRO A 241 -6.20 -8.99 3.82
CA PRO A 241 -6.98 -8.58 2.66
C PRO A 241 -6.25 -7.53 1.81
#